data_AF-A0AAN7VNI1-F1
#
_entry.id   AF-A0AAN7VNI1-F1
#
_cell.length_a   1.000
_cell.length_b   1.000
_cell.length_c   1.000
_cell.angle_alpha   90.00
_cell.angle_beta   90.00
_cell.angle_gamma   90.00
#
_symmetry.space_group_name_H-M   'P 1'
#
loop_
_entity.id
_entity.type
_entity.pdbx_description
1 polymer ?
#
loop_
_entity_poly.entity_id
_entity_poly.type
_entity_poly.pdbx_seq_one_letter_code
_entity_poly.pdbx_strand_id
1 'polypeptide(L)'
;MSSPQADFPLFPQLPLELREEIWRFCLPNRVHELDRPLAENVYDVDEDHPAWCHLQRTSLVNGYPPLISRVCRESRAVAHETGRFLPLDQQDRIVEGEWYSDTLRHDAWRDAARDSVYLNWTRAYEVDFYYTEGDGSPLEYLAKQVSPTKGDGSMMAQYLDANFGPDYTEVSTSVYHPQDPNKERDSEALKQQSSWLVVTRVIVVHSDLQSAAATGLFGLLGDSLVQIVDCSNATRIRQYLDLAESCEQHHQVAIRQNLQQEPLNEVEQRLKWLVKRTQGSEELLSAMRPGIMFRLCTQQCDRRV
;
A
#
# COMPACT_ATOMS: atom_id res chain seq x y z
N MET A 1 -14.15 33.40 -11.15
CA MET A 1 -15.15 33.67 -10.10
C MET A 1 -14.68 32.94 -8.85
N SER A 2 -14.25 33.67 -7.83
CA SER A 2 -13.73 33.12 -6.56
C SER A 2 -14.88 32.49 -5.77
N SER A 3 -14.82 31.19 -5.53
CA SER A 3 -15.72 30.53 -4.58
C SER A 3 -15.57 31.19 -3.20
N PRO A 4 -16.67 31.44 -2.47
CA PRO A 4 -16.58 31.97 -1.11
C PRO A 4 -15.81 30.97 -0.24
N GLN A 5 -14.77 31.47 0.42
CA GLN A 5 -14.04 30.76 1.45
C GLN A 5 -15.05 30.47 2.57
N ALA A 6 -15.49 29.21 2.67
CA ALA A 6 -16.44 28.79 3.69
C ALA A 6 -15.71 28.72 5.02
N ASP A 7 -15.45 29.88 5.62
CA ASP A 7 -14.97 29.94 6.99
C ASP A 7 -16.10 29.42 7.90
N PHE A 8 -15.78 28.48 8.78
CA PHE A 8 -16.68 28.00 9.82
C PHE A 8 -16.33 28.72 11.13
N PRO A 9 -16.85 29.95 11.36
CA PRO A 9 -16.41 30.82 12.47
C PRO A 9 -16.77 30.28 13.87
N LEU A 10 -17.59 29.22 13.92
CA LEU A 10 -17.99 28.57 15.15
C LEU A 10 -16.95 27.57 15.66
N PHE A 11 -16.03 27.09 14.81
CA PHE A 11 -15.03 26.11 15.22
C PHE A 11 -14.24 26.57 16.46
N PRO A 12 -13.67 27.79 16.52
CA PRO A 12 -12.92 28.24 17.69
C PRO A 12 -13.77 28.46 18.95
N GLN A 13 -15.10 28.50 18.82
CA GLN A 13 -16.02 28.69 19.94
C GLN A 13 -16.43 27.37 20.60
N LEU A 14 -16.12 26.23 19.98
CA LEU A 14 -16.38 24.92 20.56
C LEU A 14 -15.45 24.67 21.77
N PRO A 15 -15.93 23.94 22.80
CA PRO A 15 -15.07 23.40 23.86
C PRO A 15 -13.86 22.65 23.29
N LEU A 16 -12.74 22.67 24.00
CA LEU A 16 -11.48 22.07 23.55
C LEU A 16 -11.67 20.60 23.18
N GLU A 17 -12.42 19.86 23.99
CA GLU A 17 -12.68 18.44 23.82
C GLU A 17 -13.35 18.15 22.48
N LEU A 18 -14.33 18.98 22.07
CA LEU A 18 -15.01 18.81 20.79
C LEU A 18 -14.09 19.16 19.61
N ARG A 19 -13.23 20.15 19.76
CA ARG A 19 -12.28 20.55 18.71
C ARG A 19 -11.22 19.47 18.49
N GLU A 20 -10.71 18.90 19.58
CA GLU A 20 -9.80 17.75 19.52
C GLU A 20 -10.45 16.52 18.90
N GLU A 21 -11.70 16.19 19.27
CA GLU A 21 -12.43 15.08 18.63
C GLU A 21 -12.60 15.31 17.13
N ILE A 22 -12.97 16.52 16.70
CA ILE A 22 -13.03 16.86 15.27
C ILE A 22 -11.68 16.62 14.60
N TRP A 23 -10.57 17.05 15.21
CA TRP A 23 -9.24 16.75 14.67
C TRP A 23 -8.93 15.26 14.63
N ARG A 24 -9.31 14.48 15.66
CA ARG A 24 -9.15 13.02 15.69
C ARG A 24 -9.98 12.32 14.59
N PHE A 25 -11.14 12.87 14.24
CA PHE A 25 -11.96 12.41 13.10
C PHE A 25 -11.34 12.76 11.75
N CYS A 26 -10.62 13.88 11.66
CA CYS A 26 -9.92 14.28 10.44
C CYS A 26 -8.59 13.55 10.21
N LEU A 27 -8.07 12.79 11.19
CA LEU A 27 -6.87 11.98 11.00
C LEU A 27 -7.14 10.85 9.98
N PRO A 28 -6.26 10.67 8.98
CA PRO A 28 -6.43 9.62 7.99
C PRO A 28 -6.16 8.22 8.57
N ASN A 29 -6.69 7.19 7.92
CA ASN A 29 -6.24 5.81 8.09
C ASN A 29 -5.37 5.48 6.86
N ARG A 30 -4.06 5.45 7.03
CA ARG A 30 -3.12 5.27 5.92
C ARG A 30 -2.62 3.84 5.84
N VAL A 31 -2.16 3.50 4.65
CA VAL A 31 -1.34 2.31 4.44
C VAL A 31 0.11 2.74 4.63
N HIS A 32 0.76 2.25 5.68
CA HIS A 32 2.18 2.42 5.92
C HIS A 32 2.95 1.37 5.11
N GLU A 33 3.69 1.83 4.11
CA GLU A 33 4.47 0.98 3.22
C GLU A 33 5.85 0.73 3.83
N LEU A 34 6.19 -0.54 4.06
CA LEU A 34 7.49 -0.94 4.60
C LEU A 34 8.61 -0.73 3.58
N ASP A 35 8.30 -0.82 2.30
CA ASP A 35 9.25 -0.68 1.22
C ASP A 35 8.63 0.04 0.02
N ARG A 36 9.49 0.54 -0.87
CA ARG A 36 9.07 1.20 -2.11
C ARG A 36 8.85 0.17 -3.24
N PRO A 37 7.81 0.34 -4.05
CA PRO A 37 7.56 -0.50 -5.20
C PRO A 37 8.62 -0.32 -6.29
N LEU A 38 8.74 -1.33 -7.14
CA LEU A 38 9.31 -1.21 -8.48
C LEU A 38 8.17 -1.01 -9.49
N ALA A 39 8.35 -0.08 -10.42
CA ALA A 39 7.30 0.28 -11.37
C ALA A 39 7.03 -0.85 -12.37
N GLU A 40 8.09 -1.58 -12.71
CA GLU A 40 8.12 -2.75 -13.58
C GLU A 40 7.13 -3.81 -13.10
N ASN A 41 7.12 -4.08 -11.78
CA ASN A 41 6.22 -5.06 -11.16
C ASN A 41 4.77 -4.59 -11.04
N VAL A 42 4.51 -3.29 -11.19
CA VAL A 42 3.16 -2.70 -11.12
C VAL A 42 2.53 -2.57 -12.51
N TYR A 43 3.33 -2.21 -13.52
CA TYR A 43 2.85 -1.93 -14.88
C TYR A 43 3.04 -3.07 -15.88
N ASP A 44 3.71 -4.16 -15.51
CA ASP A 44 4.11 -5.26 -16.41
C ASP A 44 4.91 -4.79 -17.63
N VAL A 45 5.88 -3.92 -17.37
CA VAL A 45 6.71 -3.32 -18.42
C VAL A 45 8.07 -3.97 -18.47
N ASP A 46 8.60 -4.14 -19.69
CA ASP A 46 9.98 -4.54 -19.95
C ASP A 46 10.92 -3.33 -20.07
N GLU A 47 12.23 -3.59 -20.13
CA GLU A 47 13.26 -2.55 -20.29
C GLU A 47 13.09 -1.72 -21.56
N ASP A 48 12.45 -2.28 -22.59
CA ASP A 48 12.21 -1.62 -23.88
C ASP A 48 11.02 -0.65 -23.82
N HIS A 49 10.09 -0.84 -22.87
CA HIS A 49 8.89 -0.02 -22.69
C HIS A 49 8.71 0.46 -21.24
N PRO A 50 9.68 1.20 -20.66
CA PRO A 50 9.68 1.51 -19.24
C PRO A 50 8.46 2.34 -18.83
N ALA A 51 7.96 2.08 -17.63
CA ALA A 51 6.89 2.86 -17.03
C ALA A 51 7.38 4.26 -16.67
N TRP A 52 6.66 5.29 -17.13
CA TRP A 52 7.03 6.68 -16.85
C TRP A 52 6.71 7.10 -15.41
N CYS A 53 5.84 6.34 -14.74
CA CYS A 53 5.51 6.54 -13.34
C CYS A 53 6.34 5.62 -12.44
N HIS A 54 7.40 6.18 -11.83
CA HIS A 54 8.31 5.40 -10.96
C HIS A 54 7.76 5.08 -9.57
N LEU A 55 6.59 5.63 -9.17
CA LEU A 55 5.89 5.37 -7.89
C LEU A 55 6.63 5.76 -6.59
N GLN A 56 7.96 5.89 -6.60
CA GLN A 56 8.80 6.22 -5.44
C GLN A 56 8.34 7.50 -4.73
N ARG A 57 7.96 8.52 -5.51
CA ARG A 57 7.49 9.79 -4.94
C ARG A 57 6.16 9.63 -4.19
N THR A 58 5.27 8.76 -4.66
CA THR A 58 4.02 8.46 -3.95
C THR A 58 4.33 7.84 -2.59
N SER A 59 5.18 6.82 -2.51
CA SER A 59 5.57 6.22 -1.23
C SER A 59 6.29 7.19 -0.30
N LEU A 60 7.16 8.06 -0.84
CA LEU A 60 7.84 9.09 -0.06
C LEU A 60 6.84 10.08 0.56
N VAL A 61 5.90 10.60 -0.22
CA VAL A 61 4.90 11.57 0.28
C VAL A 61 3.91 10.90 1.23
N ASN A 62 3.56 9.63 0.98
CA ASN A 62 2.71 8.84 1.87
C ASN A 62 3.34 8.66 3.26
N GLY A 63 4.68 8.60 3.33
CA GLY A 63 5.46 8.55 4.57
C GLY A 63 5.62 9.87 5.33
N TYR A 64 5.06 11.00 4.86
CA TYR A 64 5.10 12.26 5.62
C TYR A 64 3.98 12.36 6.66
N PRO A 65 4.13 13.20 7.71
CA PRO A 65 3.04 13.47 8.65
C PRO A 65 1.77 13.95 7.93
N PRO A 66 0.58 13.66 8.48
CA PRO A 66 -0.67 14.00 7.81
C PRO A 66 -0.88 15.49 7.66
N LEU A 67 -1.58 15.92 6.61
CA LEU A 67 -1.69 17.34 6.27
C LEU A 67 -2.28 18.16 7.42
N ILE A 68 -3.20 17.56 8.16
CA ILE A 68 -3.80 18.13 9.38
C ILE A 68 -2.75 18.54 10.44
N SER A 69 -1.59 17.88 10.52
CA SER A 69 -0.51 18.25 11.45
C SER A 69 0.13 19.63 11.14
N ARG A 70 -0.13 20.18 9.96
CA ARG A 70 0.38 21.46 9.50
C ARG A 70 -0.62 22.62 9.66
N VAL A 71 -1.88 22.34 9.99
CA VAL A 71 -2.95 23.36 10.05
C VAL A 71 -2.76 24.31 11.24
N CYS A 72 -2.67 23.81 12.47
CA CYS A 72 -2.47 24.61 13.66
C CYS A 72 -1.77 23.82 14.78
N ARG A 73 -1.51 24.46 15.93
CA ARG A 73 -0.85 23.78 17.06
C ARG A 73 -1.69 22.65 17.66
N GLU A 74 -3.00 22.85 17.73
CA GLU A 74 -3.92 21.87 18.30
C GLU A 74 -4.05 20.63 17.42
N SER A 75 -4.27 20.82 16.13
CA SER A 75 -4.34 19.71 15.17
C SER A 75 -3.02 18.93 15.09
N ARG A 76 -1.88 19.62 15.25
CA ARG A 76 -0.57 18.99 15.37
C ARG A 76 -0.45 18.17 16.65
N ALA A 77 -0.87 18.71 17.80
CA ALA A 77 -0.83 17.98 19.06
C ALA A 77 -1.64 16.68 18.95
N VAL A 78 -2.84 16.75 18.38
CA VAL A 78 -3.70 15.58 18.12
C VAL A 78 -3.02 14.57 17.20
N ALA A 79 -2.40 15.00 16.09
CA ALA A 79 -1.68 14.09 15.20
C ALA A 79 -0.50 13.37 15.89
N HIS A 80 0.14 14.01 16.87
CA HIS A 80 1.27 13.46 17.63
C HIS A 80 0.86 12.62 18.86
N GLU A 81 -0.43 12.49 19.16
CA GLU A 81 -0.91 11.60 20.24
C GLU A 81 -0.47 10.15 19.98
N THR A 82 -0.62 9.71 18.74
CA THR A 82 -0.34 8.32 18.31
C THR A 82 0.61 8.23 17.11
N GLY A 83 0.73 9.30 16.33
CA GLY A 83 1.63 9.39 15.18
C GLY A 83 3.04 9.86 15.55
N ARG A 84 4.05 9.23 14.94
CA ARG A 84 5.46 9.60 15.10
C ARG A 84 6.29 9.13 13.91
N PHE A 85 7.48 9.70 13.73
CA PHE A 85 8.51 9.05 12.92
C PHE A 85 9.07 7.86 13.69
N LEU A 86 9.37 6.77 12.98
CA LEU A 86 10.12 5.67 13.58
C LEU A 86 11.51 6.19 13.99
N PRO A 87 11.98 5.90 15.21
CA PRO A 87 13.27 6.39 15.70
C PRO A 87 14.45 5.97 14.80
N LEU A 88 15.38 6.91 14.55
CA LEU A 88 16.59 6.65 13.73
C LEU A 88 17.51 5.58 14.36
N ASP A 89 17.48 5.41 15.69
CA ASP A 89 18.29 4.42 16.41
C ASP A 89 17.82 2.96 16.24
N GLN A 90 16.60 2.77 15.71
CA GLN A 90 16.13 1.49 15.17
C GLN A 90 16.55 1.27 13.70
N GLN A 91 17.10 2.28 13.03
CA GLN A 91 17.57 2.19 11.63
C GLN A 91 19.04 1.79 11.54
N ASP A 92 19.86 2.21 12.52
CA ASP A 92 21.31 1.88 12.59
C ASP A 92 21.59 0.53 13.27
N ARG A 93 20.56 -0.14 13.79
CA ARG A 93 20.64 -1.52 14.26
C ARG A 93 19.89 -2.40 13.27
N ILE A 94 20.55 -2.75 12.16
CA ILE A 94 20.23 -4.03 11.53
C ILE A 94 20.55 -5.06 12.61
N VAL A 95 19.53 -5.47 13.37
CA VAL A 95 19.68 -6.61 14.26
C VAL A 95 19.96 -7.78 13.33
N GLU A 96 21.04 -8.51 13.57
CA GLU A 96 21.39 -9.68 12.76
C GLU A 96 20.15 -10.60 12.64
N GLY A 97 19.65 -10.79 11.42
CA GLY A 97 18.41 -11.53 11.15
C GLY A 97 17.13 -10.69 10.95
N GLU A 98 17.17 -9.36 11.08
CA GLU A 98 16.11 -8.47 10.58
C GLU A 98 16.16 -8.34 9.05
N TRP A 99 14.99 -8.13 8.43
CA TRP A 99 14.89 -8.05 6.99
C TRP A 99 15.59 -6.80 6.43
N TYR A 100 16.47 -6.99 5.43
CA TYR A 100 17.13 -5.90 4.70
C TYR A 100 16.78 -5.93 3.21
N SER A 101 16.58 -4.74 2.62
CA SER A 101 16.45 -4.54 1.17
C SER A 101 16.72 -3.08 0.82
N ASP A 102 17.27 -2.79 -0.36
CA ASP A 102 17.44 -1.41 -0.89
C ASP A 102 16.09 -0.71 -1.19
N THR A 103 15.00 -1.44 -1.10
CA THR A 103 13.64 -0.90 -1.20
C THR A 103 13.05 -0.54 0.17
N LEU A 104 13.62 -1.05 1.26
CA LEU A 104 13.15 -0.85 2.64
C LEU A 104 13.11 0.63 3.00
N ARG A 105 12.04 1.05 3.68
CA ARG A 105 11.81 2.42 4.13
C ARG A 105 11.97 2.51 5.64
N HIS A 106 12.96 3.27 6.05
CA HIS A 106 13.24 3.52 7.45
C HIS A 106 12.61 4.84 7.93
N ASP A 107 12.48 5.84 7.06
CA ASP A 107 12.18 7.24 7.37
C ASP A 107 10.71 7.63 7.13
N ALA A 108 9.77 6.86 7.66
CA ALA A 108 8.34 7.11 7.46
C ALA A 108 7.61 7.44 8.76
N TRP A 109 6.73 8.44 8.69
CA TRP A 109 5.72 8.72 9.69
C TRP A 109 4.74 7.56 9.77
N ARG A 110 4.37 7.18 11.00
CA ARG A 110 3.42 6.12 11.26
C ARG A 110 2.55 6.44 12.47
N ASP A 111 1.25 6.25 12.32
CA ASP A 111 0.30 6.17 13.42
C ASP A 111 -0.09 4.70 13.66
N ALA A 112 0.64 4.02 14.57
CA ALA A 112 0.42 2.60 14.85
C ALA A 112 -0.97 2.27 15.44
N ALA A 113 -1.75 3.27 15.86
CA ALA A 113 -3.10 3.08 16.34
C ALA A 113 -4.15 3.11 15.21
N ARG A 114 -3.79 3.55 14.01
CA ARG A 114 -4.71 3.79 12.88
C ARG A 114 -4.25 3.16 11.57
N ASP A 115 -2.96 3.26 11.28
CA ASP A 115 -2.41 2.86 10.00
C ASP A 115 -2.30 1.34 9.88
N SER A 116 -2.67 0.82 8.70
CA SER A 116 -2.35 -0.55 8.30
C SER A 116 -0.91 -0.63 7.80
N VAL A 117 -0.35 -1.82 7.75
CA VAL A 117 1.04 -2.04 7.29
C VAL A 117 1.03 -2.88 6.04
N TYR A 118 1.85 -2.51 5.07
CA TYR A 118 1.90 -3.17 3.77
C TYR A 118 3.34 -3.40 3.27
N LEU A 119 3.53 -4.56 2.64
CA LEU A 119 4.77 -4.98 2.01
C LEU A 119 4.61 -5.01 0.47
N ASN A 120 5.32 -4.14 -0.23
CA ASN A 120 5.45 -4.17 -1.71
C ASN A 120 6.40 -5.29 -2.15
N TRP A 121 7.42 -5.60 -1.36
CA TRP A 121 8.50 -6.51 -1.73
C TRP A 121 7.95 -7.88 -2.15
N THR A 122 8.51 -8.41 -3.23
CA THR A 122 8.16 -9.73 -3.76
C THR A 122 9.44 -10.50 -4.04
N ARG A 123 9.34 -11.84 -4.14
CA ARG A 123 10.49 -12.68 -4.49
C ARG A 123 11.06 -12.35 -5.89
N ALA A 124 10.30 -11.68 -6.75
CA ALA A 124 10.82 -11.19 -8.03
C ALA A 124 11.92 -10.11 -7.85
N TYR A 125 11.92 -9.38 -6.72
CA TYR A 125 12.91 -8.35 -6.43
C TYR A 125 14.30 -8.95 -6.14
N GLU A 126 14.39 -10.25 -5.81
CA GLU A 126 15.67 -10.91 -5.52
C GLU A 126 16.64 -10.86 -6.71
N VAL A 127 16.11 -10.91 -7.94
CA VAL A 127 16.90 -10.86 -9.18
C VAL A 127 17.62 -9.52 -9.32
N ASP A 128 16.97 -8.43 -8.92
CA ASP A 128 17.47 -7.06 -9.13
C ASP A 128 18.35 -6.57 -7.98
N PHE A 129 18.17 -7.10 -6.77
CA PHE A 129 18.78 -6.56 -5.54
C PHE A 129 19.67 -7.54 -4.77
N TYR A 130 20.00 -8.71 -5.33
CA TYR A 130 20.93 -9.69 -4.76
C TYR A 130 20.65 -10.02 -3.30
N TYR A 131 19.50 -10.65 -3.03
CA TYR A 131 19.17 -11.13 -1.69
C TYR A 131 20.14 -12.23 -1.25
N THR A 132 20.82 -12.04 -0.13
CA THR A 132 21.83 -12.97 0.39
C THR A 132 21.28 -13.80 1.55
N GLU A 133 21.82 -15.00 1.74
CA GLU A 133 21.57 -15.79 2.96
C GLU A 133 22.00 -14.98 4.20
N GLY A 134 21.03 -14.41 4.93
CA GLY A 134 21.28 -13.55 6.09
C GLY A 134 20.34 -12.35 6.21
N ASP A 135 19.70 -11.95 5.12
CA ASP A 135 18.89 -10.72 5.02
C ASP A 135 17.47 -10.83 5.63
N GLY A 136 17.27 -11.71 6.63
CA GLY A 136 16.01 -11.86 7.39
C GLY A 136 14.84 -12.54 6.64
N SER A 137 13.60 -12.39 7.13
CA SER A 137 12.36 -12.72 6.40
C SER A 137 11.51 -11.45 6.27
N PRO A 138 11.16 -11.02 5.05
CA PRO A 138 10.29 -9.85 4.83
C PRO A 138 8.92 -10.02 5.47
N LEU A 139 8.36 -11.23 5.40
CA LEU A 139 7.03 -11.53 5.95
C LEU A 139 7.04 -11.61 7.47
N GLU A 140 8.09 -12.15 8.08
CA GLU A 140 8.28 -12.11 9.52
C GLU A 140 8.43 -10.65 10.00
N TYR A 141 9.18 -9.84 9.27
CA TYR A 141 9.30 -8.41 9.57
C TYR A 141 7.93 -7.71 9.47
N LEU A 142 7.16 -7.95 8.40
CA LEU A 142 5.79 -7.44 8.27
C LEU A 142 4.93 -7.85 9.47
N ALA A 143 4.93 -9.14 9.84
CA ALA A 143 4.14 -9.64 10.97
C ALA A 143 4.51 -8.97 12.30
N LYS A 144 5.79 -8.68 12.55
CA LYS A 144 6.26 -7.91 13.71
C LYS A 144 5.79 -6.46 13.69
N GLN A 145 5.65 -5.87 12.50
CA GLN A 145 5.19 -4.50 12.36
C GLN A 145 3.67 -4.36 12.53
N VAL A 146 2.87 -5.40 12.28
CA VAL A 146 1.42 -5.33 12.40
C VAL A 146 0.97 -5.06 13.84
N SER A 147 0.12 -4.04 14.03
CA SER A 147 -0.39 -3.65 15.35
C SER A 147 -1.50 -4.60 15.81
N PRO A 148 -1.43 -5.17 17.03
CA PRO A 148 -2.45 -6.11 17.55
C PRO A 148 -3.85 -5.51 17.66
N THR A 149 -3.97 -4.18 17.69
CA THR A 149 -5.22 -3.51 18.05
C THR A 149 -6.10 -3.13 16.87
N LYS A 150 -5.54 -2.94 15.66
CA LYS A 150 -6.29 -2.46 14.47
C LYS A 150 -5.67 -2.77 13.10
N GLY A 151 -4.44 -3.27 13.03
CA GLY A 151 -3.76 -3.40 11.74
C GLY A 151 -4.06 -4.73 11.08
N ASP A 152 -4.76 -4.73 9.96
CA ASP A 152 -4.63 -5.83 8.99
C ASP A 152 -3.27 -5.67 8.30
N GLY A 153 -2.44 -6.71 8.36
CA GLY A 153 -1.23 -6.76 7.54
C GLY A 153 -1.61 -7.01 6.08
N SER A 154 -0.89 -6.39 5.15
CA SER A 154 -1.14 -6.55 3.73
C SER A 154 0.15 -6.88 2.98
N MET A 155 0.08 -7.69 1.93
CA MET A 155 1.25 -8.04 1.11
C MET A 155 0.86 -8.24 -0.35
N MET A 156 1.81 -8.10 -1.27
CA MET A 156 1.63 -8.47 -2.67
C MET A 156 1.40 -9.97 -2.84
N ALA A 157 0.47 -10.37 -3.72
CA ALA A 157 0.27 -11.77 -4.10
C ALA A 157 1.54 -12.41 -4.69
N GLN A 158 2.31 -11.61 -5.44
CA GLN A 158 3.64 -11.95 -5.99
C GLN A 158 4.67 -12.32 -4.92
N TYR A 159 4.46 -11.91 -3.66
CA TYR A 159 5.29 -12.44 -2.58
C TYR A 159 5.15 -13.95 -2.52
N LEU A 160 3.91 -14.46 -2.46
CA LEU A 160 3.64 -15.89 -2.31
C LEU A 160 4.17 -16.70 -3.50
N ASP A 161 4.16 -16.15 -4.70
CA ASP A 161 4.69 -16.80 -5.91
C ASP A 161 5.29 -15.77 -6.87
N ALA A 162 6.61 -15.84 -7.10
CA ALA A 162 7.30 -14.94 -8.02
C ALA A 162 6.81 -15.07 -9.48
N ASN A 163 6.17 -16.18 -9.84
CA ASN A 163 5.60 -16.38 -11.18
C ASN A 163 4.20 -15.77 -11.33
N PHE A 164 3.74 -15.03 -10.33
CA PHE A 164 2.48 -14.29 -10.38
C PHE A 164 2.68 -13.00 -11.19
N GLY A 165 2.83 -13.12 -12.51
CA GLY A 165 2.98 -11.97 -13.40
C GLY A 165 1.79 -10.99 -13.29
N PRO A 166 1.98 -9.69 -13.55
CA PRO A 166 0.92 -8.69 -13.48
C PRO A 166 -0.23 -8.93 -14.49
N ASP A 167 0.03 -9.51 -15.68
CA ASP A 167 -0.97 -9.84 -16.70
C ASP A 167 -1.42 -11.32 -16.76
N TYR A 168 -0.99 -12.18 -15.82
CA TYR A 168 -1.58 -13.51 -15.60
C TYR A 168 -1.60 -14.52 -16.77
N THR A 169 -0.96 -14.27 -17.91
CA THR A 169 -1.05 -15.16 -19.09
C THR A 169 0.12 -16.11 -19.28
N GLU A 170 1.29 -15.84 -18.68
CA GLU A 170 2.46 -16.70 -18.86
C GLU A 170 3.15 -17.01 -17.54
N VAL A 171 3.24 -18.30 -17.22
CA VAL A 171 4.12 -18.81 -16.18
C VAL A 171 5.53 -18.50 -16.65
N SER A 172 6.14 -17.44 -16.12
CA SER A 172 7.57 -17.22 -16.32
C SER A 172 8.27 -18.51 -15.93
N THR A 173 9.11 -19.03 -16.81
CA THR A 173 9.99 -20.18 -16.52
C THR A 173 11.12 -19.81 -15.56
N SER A 174 11.00 -18.67 -14.87
CA SER A 174 11.90 -18.22 -13.83
C SER A 174 11.99 -19.27 -12.73
N VAL A 175 13.24 -19.56 -12.41
CA VAL A 175 13.71 -20.72 -11.65
C VAL A 175 13.01 -20.73 -10.29
N TYR A 176 12.10 -21.68 -10.10
CA TYR A 176 11.71 -22.12 -8.76
C TYR A 176 13.01 -22.49 -8.03
N HIS A 177 13.49 -21.63 -7.12
CA HIS A 177 14.55 -22.00 -6.20
C HIS A 177 13.98 -23.11 -5.32
N PRO A 178 14.48 -24.36 -5.41
CA PRO A 178 13.81 -25.52 -4.81
C PRO A 178 13.77 -25.50 -3.28
N GLN A 179 14.46 -24.56 -2.64
CA GLN A 179 14.57 -24.41 -1.20
C GLN A 179 14.57 -22.92 -0.87
N ASP A 180 13.38 -22.37 -0.65
CA ASP A 180 13.25 -21.07 -0.01
C ASP A 180 13.67 -21.22 1.46
N PRO A 181 14.78 -20.59 1.89
CA PRO A 181 15.29 -20.72 3.25
C PRO A 181 14.34 -20.10 4.30
N ASN A 182 13.42 -19.24 3.89
CA ASN A 182 12.47 -18.56 4.77
C ASN A 182 11.10 -19.24 4.85
N LYS A 183 10.86 -20.35 4.11
CA LYS A 183 9.53 -20.97 4.01
C LYS A 183 8.87 -21.28 5.36
N GLU A 184 9.63 -21.85 6.31
CA GLU A 184 9.11 -22.19 7.63
C GLU A 184 8.78 -20.93 8.44
N ARG A 185 9.69 -19.94 8.44
CA ARG A 185 9.50 -18.65 9.12
C ARG A 185 8.30 -17.89 8.57
N ASP A 186 8.15 -17.86 7.25
CA ASP A 186 7.03 -17.24 6.55
C ASP A 186 5.71 -17.92 6.94
N SER A 187 5.68 -19.26 6.98
CA SER A 187 4.49 -20.01 7.41
C SER A 187 4.10 -19.69 8.85
N GLU A 188 5.08 -19.57 9.76
CA GLU A 188 4.85 -19.17 11.15
C GLU A 188 4.34 -17.73 11.25
N ALA A 189 4.96 -16.78 10.53
CA ALA A 189 4.56 -15.39 10.50
C ALA A 189 3.11 -15.22 10.02
N LEU A 190 2.71 -15.95 8.96
CA LEU A 190 1.33 -15.93 8.47
C LEU A 190 0.31 -16.41 9.50
N LYS A 191 0.67 -17.40 10.32
CA LYS A 191 -0.20 -17.94 11.37
C LYS A 191 -0.34 -17.02 12.59
N GLN A 192 0.55 -16.04 12.75
CA GLN A 192 0.50 -15.10 13.88
C GLN A 192 -0.67 -14.12 13.79
N GLN A 193 -1.21 -13.88 12.60
CA GLN A 193 -2.32 -12.96 12.39
C GLN A 193 -3.59 -13.72 11.95
N SER A 194 -4.73 -13.22 12.43
CA SER A 194 -6.04 -13.79 12.10
C SER A 194 -6.56 -13.37 10.72
N SER A 195 -6.01 -12.28 10.15
CA SER A 195 -6.37 -11.82 8.83
C SER A 195 -5.22 -11.14 8.09
N TRP A 196 -5.17 -11.36 6.77
CA TRP A 196 -4.26 -10.74 5.84
C TRP A 196 -5.03 -10.27 4.60
N LEU A 197 -4.72 -9.07 4.12
CA LEU A 197 -5.11 -8.65 2.77
C LEU A 197 -3.98 -8.97 1.79
N VAL A 198 -4.31 -9.74 0.76
CA VAL A 198 -3.36 -10.11 -0.30
C VAL A 198 -3.69 -9.25 -1.52
N VAL A 199 -2.79 -8.31 -1.83
CA VAL A 199 -2.94 -7.40 -2.95
C VAL A 199 -2.70 -8.16 -4.25
N THR A 200 -3.76 -8.39 -5.01
CA THR A 200 -3.72 -9.09 -6.30
C THR A 200 -3.54 -8.14 -7.47
N ARG A 201 -3.81 -6.86 -7.28
CA ARG A 201 -3.68 -5.84 -8.32
C ARG A 201 -3.37 -4.47 -7.73
N VAL A 202 -2.54 -3.72 -8.43
CA VAL A 202 -2.24 -2.31 -8.12
C VAL A 202 -2.79 -1.46 -9.26
N ILE A 203 -3.57 -0.43 -8.94
CA ILE A 203 -4.08 0.56 -9.89
C ILE A 203 -3.52 1.92 -9.49
N VAL A 204 -2.86 2.58 -10.43
CA VAL A 204 -2.28 3.91 -10.26
C VAL A 204 -3.22 4.95 -10.85
N VAL A 205 -3.71 5.85 -10.01
CA VAL A 205 -4.58 6.95 -10.39
C VAL A 205 -3.74 8.21 -10.55
N HIS A 206 -3.68 8.75 -11.77
CA HIS A 206 -2.98 10.00 -12.05
C HIS A 206 -3.94 11.18 -11.94
N SER A 207 -3.85 11.91 -10.83
CA SER A 207 -4.73 13.06 -10.55
C SER A 207 -4.01 14.06 -9.65
N ASP A 208 -4.36 15.34 -9.77
CA ASP A 208 -3.86 16.32 -8.81
C ASP A 208 -4.53 16.11 -7.42
N LEU A 209 -3.89 16.64 -6.38
CA LEU A 209 -4.33 16.44 -5.00
C LEU A 209 -5.74 16.98 -4.73
N GLN A 210 -6.11 18.11 -5.35
CA GLN A 210 -7.39 18.76 -5.12
C GLN A 210 -8.53 17.93 -5.73
N SER A 211 -8.36 17.49 -6.97
CA SER A 211 -9.31 16.61 -7.66
C SER A 211 -9.48 15.29 -6.90
N ALA A 212 -8.38 14.68 -6.44
CA ALA A 212 -8.45 13.45 -5.66
C ALA A 212 -9.12 13.66 -4.29
N ALA A 213 -8.81 14.74 -3.57
CA ALA A 213 -9.42 15.06 -2.27
C ALA A 213 -10.94 15.26 -2.39
N ALA A 214 -11.41 15.90 -3.47
CA ALA A 214 -12.83 16.12 -3.72
C ALA A 214 -13.65 14.81 -3.83
N THR A 215 -13.00 13.69 -4.14
CA THR A 215 -13.66 12.36 -4.18
C THR A 215 -13.82 11.72 -2.81
N GLY A 216 -13.03 12.13 -1.80
CA GLY A 216 -12.94 11.45 -0.51
C GLY A 216 -12.34 10.03 -0.57
N LEU A 217 -11.82 9.60 -1.73
CA LEU A 217 -11.24 8.27 -1.91
C LEU A 217 -9.82 8.18 -1.32
N PHE A 218 -9.00 9.22 -1.45
CA PHE A 218 -7.63 9.25 -0.93
C PHE A 218 -7.52 10.03 0.38
N GLY A 219 -8.49 9.83 1.28
CA GLY A 219 -8.62 10.56 2.55
C GLY A 219 -9.29 11.92 2.39
N LEU A 220 -9.66 12.52 3.52
CA LEU A 220 -10.42 13.78 3.55
C LEU A 220 -9.69 14.94 2.88
N LEU A 221 -8.36 14.97 2.98
CA LEU A 221 -7.51 16.02 2.42
C LEU A 221 -6.68 15.54 1.22
N GLY A 222 -6.99 14.36 0.67
CA GLY A 222 -6.20 13.74 -0.41
C GLY A 222 -4.85 13.19 0.04
N ASP A 223 -4.56 13.16 1.34
CA ASP A 223 -3.26 12.81 1.89
C ASP A 223 -3.12 11.34 2.30
N SER A 224 -4.08 10.49 1.93
CA SER A 224 -3.98 9.03 2.07
C SER A 224 -3.70 8.44 0.69
N LEU A 225 -2.47 8.62 0.20
CA LEU A 225 -2.12 8.38 -1.21
C LEU A 225 -2.16 6.91 -1.63
N VAL A 226 -2.05 6.00 -0.66
CA VAL A 226 -2.14 4.56 -0.90
C VAL A 226 -3.31 4.00 -0.09
N GLN A 227 -4.17 3.24 -0.76
CA GLN A 227 -5.34 2.61 -0.17
C GLN A 227 -5.42 1.16 -0.64
N ILE A 228 -5.78 0.24 0.25
CA ILE A 228 -6.01 -1.17 -0.08
C ILE A 228 -7.48 -1.44 0.22
N VAL A 229 -8.19 -1.97 -0.76
CA VAL A 229 -9.63 -2.25 -0.66
C VAL A 229 -9.84 -3.75 -0.80
N ASP A 230 -10.49 -4.36 0.17
CA ASP A 230 -10.95 -5.75 0.13
C ASP A 230 -11.86 -5.99 -1.09
N CYS A 231 -11.59 -7.05 -1.86
CA CYS A 231 -12.34 -7.40 -3.06
C CYS A 231 -13.84 -7.67 -2.82
N SER A 232 -14.24 -7.98 -1.59
CA SER A 232 -15.65 -8.09 -1.21
C SER A 232 -16.38 -6.74 -1.25
N ASN A 233 -15.66 -5.61 -1.17
CA ASN A 233 -16.23 -4.27 -1.25
C ASN A 233 -16.29 -3.76 -2.71
N ALA A 234 -17.16 -4.39 -3.49
CA ALA A 234 -17.35 -4.07 -4.91
C ALA A 234 -17.69 -2.60 -5.16
N THR A 235 -18.50 -1.98 -4.29
CA THR A 235 -18.88 -0.56 -4.43
C THR A 235 -17.67 0.35 -4.31
N ARG A 236 -16.81 0.15 -3.30
CA ARG A 236 -15.62 0.97 -3.11
C ARG A 236 -14.62 0.78 -4.24
N ILE A 237 -14.43 -0.47 -4.70
CA ILE A 237 -13.58 -0.77 -5.86
C ILE A 237 -14.09 -0.03 -7.09
N ARG A 238 -15.40 -0.07 -7.38
CA ARG A 238 -15.95 0.61 -8.54
C ARG A 238 -15.72 2.13 -8.48
N GLN A 239 -15.85 2.76 -7.31
CA GLN A 239 -15.56 4.19 -7.15
C GLN A 239 -14.11 4.55 -7.53
N TYR A 240 -13.12 3.75 -7.14
CA TYR A 240 -11.74 3.98 -7.55
C TYR A 240 -11.52 3.70 -9.04
N LEU A 241 -12.13 2.64 -9.58
CA LEU A 241 -12.02 2.33 -11.00
C LEU A 241 -12.66 3.42 -11.87
N ASP A 242 -13.83 3.95 -11.49
CA ASP A 242 -14.47 5.08 -12.15
C ASP A 242 -13.55 6.32 -12.14
N LEU A 243 -12.88 6.60 -11.02
CA LEU A 243 -11.92 7.69 -10.93
C LEU A 243 -10.71 7.45 -11.84
N ALA A 244 -10.15 6.24 -11.84
CA ALA A 244 -9.03 5.87 -12.70
C ALA A 244 -9.41 5.98 -14.19
N GLU A 245 -10.57 5.44 -14.59
CA GLU A 245 -11.12 5.48 -15.95
C GLU A 245 -11.31 6.93 -16.40
N SER A 246 -11.89 7.78 -15.54
CA SER A 246 -12.04 9.21 -15.82
C SER A 246 -10.68 9.87 -16.02
N CYS A 247 -9.69 9.64 -15.15
CA CYS A 247 -8.36 10.22 -15.29
C CYS A 247 -7.66 9.80 -16.60
N GLU A 248 -7.76 8.52 -17.00
CA GLU A 248 -7.16 8.02 -18.24
C GLU A 248 -7.88 8.53 -19.50
N GLN A 249 -9.20 8.79 -19.45
CA GLN A 249 -9.97 9.30 -20.59
C GLN A 249 -9.69 10.77 -20.92
N HIS A 250 -9.41 11.59 -19.91
CA HIS A 250 -9.20 13.03 -20.09
C HIS A 250 -7.79 13.38 -20.63
N HIS A 251 -6.87 12.41 -20.72
CA HIS A 251 -5.48 12.63 -21.13
C HIS A 251 -4.96 11.54 -22.07
N GLN A 252 -3.93 11.87 -22.87
CA GLN A 252 -3.16 10.83 -23.57
C GLN A 252 -2.17 10.20 -22.61
N VAL A 253 -2.56 9.06 -22.05
CA VAL A 253 -1.71 8.28 -21.14
C VAL A 253 -0.70 7.42 -21.90
N ALA A 254 0.51 7.30 -21.37
CA ALA A 254 1.62 6.59 -21.98
C ALA A 254 1.41 5.08 -21.94
N ILE A 255 0.86 4.59 -20.83
CA ILE A 255 0.51 3.20 -20.54
C ILE A 255 -0.91 3.20 -19.99
N ARG A 256 -1.79 2.36 -20.56
CA ARG A 256 -3.15 2.16 -20.05
C ARG A 256 -3.17 0.95 -19.15
N GLN A 257 -3.82 1.07 -18.00
CA GLN A 257 -3.99 -0.06 -17.09
C GLN A 257 -5.26 -0.84 -17.43
N ASN A 258 -5.30 -2.12 -17.06
CA ASN A 258 -6.54 -2.88 -17.11
C ASN A 258 -7.45 -2.48 -15.94
N LEU A 259 -8.42 -1.61 -16.24
CA LEU A 259 -9.40 -1.12 -15.26
C LEU A 259 -10.66 -1.98 -15.16
N GLN A 260 -10.72 -3.13 -15.83
CA GLN A 260 -11.86 -4.02 -15.71
C GLN A 260 -11.93 -4.62 -14.30
N GLN A 261 -13.14 -4.69 -13.74
CA GLN A 261 -13.35 -5.34 -12.45
C GLN A 261 -13.49 -6.85 -12.66
N GLU A 262 -12.60 -7.62 -12.03
CA GLU A 262 -12.68 -9.07 -12.04
C GLU A 262 -13.77 -9.58 -11.07
N PRO A 263 -14.49 -10.66 -11.40
CA PRO A 263 -15.44 -11.28 -10.49
C PRO A 263 -14.75 -11.80 -9.21
N LEU A 264 -15.36 -11.53 -8.04
CA LEU A 264 -14.79 -11.91 -6.74
C LEU A 264 -14.44 -13.40 -6.64
N ASN A 265 -15.31 -14.27 -7.17
CA ASN A 265 -15.10 -15.72 -7.16
C ASN A 265 -13.85 -16.13 -7.94
N GLU A 266 -13.51 -15.45 -9.03
CA GLU A 266 -12.30 -15.74 -9.81
C GLU A 266 -11.04 -15.33 -9.06
N VAL A 267 -11.06 -14.15 -8.44
CA VAL A 267 -9.94 -13.65 -7.63
C VAL A 267 -9.72 -14.54 -6.39
N GLU A 268 -10.79 -14.95 -5.71
CA GLU A 268 -10.71 -15.88 -4.58
C GLU A 268 -10.19 -17.26 -4.99
N GLN A 269 -10.64 -17.80 -6.13
CA GLN A 269 -10.13 -19.08 -6.64
C GLN A 269 -8.64 -19.00 -6.96
N ARG A 270 -8.19 -17.89 -7.53
CA ARG A 270 -6.77 -17.64 -7.84
C ARG A 270 -5.93 -17.56 -6.57
N LEU A 271 -6.39 -16.82 -5.56
CA LEU A 271 -5.74 -16.76 -4.25
C LEU A 271 -5.68 -18.14 -3.58
N LYS A 272 -6.77 -18.91 -3.64
CA LYS A 272 -6.81 -20.28 -3.09
C LYS A 272 -5.78 -21.19 -3.75
N TRP A 273 -5.68 -21.14 -5.07
CA TRP A 273 -4.69 -21.89 -5.83
C TRP A 273 -3.25 -21.50 -5.42
N LEU A 274 -2.99 -20.18 -5.31
CA LEU A 274 -1.70 -19.61 -4.95
C LEU A 274 -1.21 -20.09 -3.57
N VAL A 275 -2.05 -19.97 -2.54
CA VAL A 275 -1.70 -20.39 -1.17
C VAL A 275 -1.52 -21.90 -1.09
N LYS A 276 -2.39 -22.68 -1.76
CA LYS A 276 -2.27 -24.15 -1.77
C LYS A 276 -0.97 -24.61 -2.42
N ARG A 277 -0.55 -23.98 -3.51
CA ARG A 277 0.69 -24.30 -4.23
C ARG A 277 1.94 -23.97 -3.41
N THR A 278 1.92 -22.85 -2.68
CA THR A 278 3.12 -22.27 -2.06
C THR A 278 3.30 -22.71 -0.61
N GLN A 279 2.21 -22.69 0.16
CA GLN A 279 2.20 -23.00 1.59
C GLN A 279 1.68 -24.40 1.90
N GLY A 280 0.93 -25.03 1.00
CA GLY A 280 0.37 -26.38 1.22
C GLY A 280 -0.65 -26.48 2.36
N SER A 281 -1.09 -25.35 2.93
CA SER A 281 -1.97 -25.30 4.09
C SER A 281 -3.32 -24.67 3.74
N GLU A 282 -4.41 -25.41 3.97
CA GLU A 282 -5.77 -24.89 3.84
C GLU A 282 -6.17 -24.00 5.03
N GLU A 283 -5.48 -24.10 6.17
CA GLU A 283 -5.75 -23.26 7.36
C GLU A 283 -5.50 -21.78 7.05
N LEU A 284 -4.42 -21.49 6.32
CA LEU A 284 -4.04 -20.12 5.92
C LEU A 284 -5.06 -19.47 4.98
N LEU A 285 -5.82 -20.26 4.21
CA LEU A 285 -6.84 -19.75 3.29
C LEU A 285 -7.94 -18.97 4.02
N SER A 286 -8.25 -19.37 5.26
CA SER A 286 -9.29 -18.71 6.06
C SER A 286 -8.87 -17.32 6.55
N ALA A 287 -7.57 -17.07 6.66
CA ALA A 287 -7.03 -15.79 7.10
C ALA A 287 -6.80 -14.81 5.93
N MET A 288 -6.70 -15.29 4.70
CA MET A 288 -6.33 -14.46 3.54
C MET A 288 -7.53 -14.00 2.74
N ARG A 289 -7.61 -12.68 2.52
CA ARG A 289 -8.63 -12.03 1.70
C ARG A 289 -7.98 -11.31 0.53
N PRO A 290 -8.49 -11.43 -0.70
CA PRO A 290 -7.93 -10.68 -1.82
C PRO A 290 -8.27 -9.18 -1.69
N GLY A 291 -7.34 -8.33 -2.09
CA GLY A 291 -7.52 -6.88 -2.13
C GLY A 291 -6.92 -6.23 -3.38
N ILE A 292 -7.39 -5.04 -3.70
CA ILE A 292 -6.83 -4.18 -4.76
C ILE A 292 -6.22 -2.95 -4.11
N MET A 293 -4.98 -2.66 -4.47
CA MET A 293 -4.30 -1.43 -4.08
C MET A 293 -4.59 -0.32 -5.09
N PHE A 294 -4.92 0.86 -4.58
CA PHE A 294 -5.04 2.09 -5.36
C PHE A 294 -4.00 3.09 -4.90
N ARG A 295 -3.28 3.70 -5.85
CA ARG A 295 -2.18 4.63 -5.58
C ARG A 295 -2.40 5.92 -6.31
N LEU A 296 -2.43 7.04 -5.60
CA LEU A 296 -2.53 8.36 -6.18
C LEU A 296 -1.15 8.87 -6.58
N CYS A 297 -0.93 9.05 -7.88
CA CYS A 297 0.22 9.75 -8.42
C CYS A 297 -0.16 11.21 -8.74
N THR A 298 0.40 12.14 -7.97
CA THR A 298 0.12 13.58 -8.13
C THR A 298 1.02 14.30 -9.13
N GLN A 299 1.97 13.57 -9.75
CA GLN A 299 2.92 14.15 -10.71
C GLN A 299 2.40 14.19 -12.15
N GLN A 300 1.30 13.50 -12.45
CA GLN A 300 0.76 13.37 -13.82
C GLN A 300 1.84 12.92 -14.83
N CYS A 301 2.73 12.04 -14.38
CA CYS A 301 3.89 11.55 -15.12
C CYS A 301 3.55 10.52 -16.20
N ASP A 302 2.28 10.12 -16.30
CA ASP A 302 1.75 9.24 -17.33
C ASP A 302 1.41 9.95 -18.63
N ARG A 303 1.47 11.28 -18.69
CA ARG A 303 1.10 12.03 -19.89
C ARG A 303 2.19 12.01 -20.96
N ARG A 304 1.83 11.62 -22.19
CA ARG A 304 2.68 11.84 -23.39
C ARG A 304 2.77 13.33 -23.69
N VAL A 305 4.01 13.86 -23.70
CA VAL A 305 4.33 15.24 -24.13
C VAL A 305 4.39 15.30 -25.65
#